data_AF-A0A931YIW9-F1
#
_entry.id   AF-A0A931YIW9-F1
#
_cell.length_a   1.000
_cell.length_b   1.000
_cell.length_c   1.000
_cell.angle_alpha   90.00
_cell.angle_beta   90.00
_cell.angle_gamma   90.00
#
_symmetry.space_group_name_H-M   'P 1'
#
loop_
_entity.id
_entity.type
_entity.pdbx_description
1 polymer ?
#
loop_
_entity_poly.entity_id
_entity_poly.type
_entity_poly.pdbx_seq_one_letter_code
_entity_poly.pdbx_strand_id
1 'polypeptide(L)'
;MVPFKAQNMALNAYVTAAGGEIGWAQAMQAEAARLEPAVEMNPILLKPQTGGSQVIVHGRVWATLSAADYYRRRAELWDAVAAAYRRLAAAHELVVIEGAGSPAEPNLMASDLANMAVARLARAPVVLVGDIDRGGVFASFVGTLALLGRLDRRRVRGFLLNRFRGDRALLAPALEFLERRTRRPVLGVVPYLADLRLPEEDSVALEESPSGDAAGRRDAVTVAVVRLPHIANFTDFAPLAADPAIRLRYAGRPEELEGAQVVIIPGSKDTPADLRWLRATGFAAALRAHVAAGGRLGGICGGFQMLGLSVEDPEGFEGGGCVDGLACLPVRTVLEAGKVPRRVRARLAAGGPAFEAYEIHLGRTRLEGDVAPLALVEEDGAARPDGAVSADRRVWGTYLHALLDAVHVRQALLRAGSGSRLD
;
A
#
# COMPACT_ATOMS: atom_id res chain seq x y z
N MET A 1 -9.81 17.75 15.09
CA MET A 1 -8.54 17.01 15.22
C MET A 1 -8.09 16.60 13.84
N VAL A 2 -6.79 16.66 13.53
CA VAL A 2 -6.23 16.28 12.22
C VAL A 2 -4.99 15.41 12.41
N PRO A 3 -4.82 14.30 11.65
CA PRO A 3 -3.60 13.51 11.70
C PRO A 3 -2.46 14.17 10.92
N PHE A 4 -1.23 13.92 11.34
CA PHE A 4 -0.03 14.35 10.65
C PHE A 4 1.11 13.35 10.83
N LYS A 5 1.65 12.84 9.72
CA LYS A 5 2.87 12.03 9.69
C LYS A 5 3.84 12.63 8.69
N ALA A 6 4.87 13.30 9.20
CA ALA A 6 5.81 14.09 8.40
C ALA A 6 6.48 13.28 7.28
N GLN A 7 6.83 12.03 7.58
CA GLN A 7 7.40 11.10 6.62
C GLN A 7 6.78 9.72 6.82
N ASN A 8 6.39 9.10 5.72
CA ASN A 8 6.03 7.69 5.69
C ASN A 8 6.87 6.93 4.66
N MET A 9 6.96 5.62 4.82
CA MET A 9 7.56 4.71 3.84
C MET A 9 6.59 3.55 3.62
N ALA A 10 5.94 3.52 2.45
CA ALA A 10 4.91 2.54 2.14
C ALA A 10 4.77 2.34 0.62
N LEU A 11 4.45 1.11 0.21
CA LEU A 11 4.10 0.80 -1.18
C LEU A 11 2.63 1.08 -1.47
N ASN A 12 1.76 0.88 -0.48
CA ASN A 12 0.34 1.23 -0.54
C ASN A 12 0.16 2.74 -0.47
N ALA A 13 -0.57 3.27 -1.44
CA ALA A 13 -0.86 4.68 -1.53
C ALA A 13 -2.33 4.96 -1.79
N TYR A 14 -2.70 6.18 -1.46
CA TYR A 14 -4.01 6.74 -1.68
C TYR A 14 -3.88 8.01 -2.53
N VAL A 15 -4.85 8.23 -3.41
CA VAL A 15 -4.92 9.43 -4.24
C VAL A 15 -5.94 10.39 -3.64
N THR A 16 -5.48 11.56 -3.21
CA THR A 16 -6.32 12.63 -2.68
C THR A 16 -7.24 13.23 -3.74
N ALA A 17 -8.31 13.92 -3.32
CA ALA A 17 -9.23 14.61 -4.24
C ALA A 17 -8.52 15.62 -5.18
N ALA A 18 -7.41 16.20 -4.72
CA ALA A 18 -6.59 17.14 -5.48
C ALA A 18 -5.58 16.46 -6.43
N GLY A 19 -5.63 15.12 -6.57
CA GLY A 19 -4.70 14.37 -7.42
C GLY A 19 -3.28 14.32 -6.85
N GLY A 20 -3.15 14.16 -5.54
CA GLY A 20 -1.86 13.99 -4.85
C GLY A 20 -1.75 12.63 -4.17
N GLU A 21 -0.57 12.02 -4.21
CA GLU A 21 -0.29 10.72 -3.60
C GLU A 21 0.13 10.81 -2.12
N ILE A 22 -0.52 10.06 -1.25
CA ILE A 22 -0.15 9.92 0.18
C ILE A 22 -0.13 8.45 0.59
N GLY A 23 0.49 8.12 1.74
CA GLY A 23 0.41 6.78 2.29
C GLY A 23 -1.03 6.39 2.64
N TRP A 24 -1.40 5.13 2.36
CA TRP A 24 -2.76 4.63 2.67
C TRP A 24 -3.10 4.75 4.16
N ALA A 25 -2.15 4.52 5.07
CA ALA A 25 -2.37 4.67 6.50
C ALA A 25 -2.75 6.11 6.89
N GLN A 26 -2.20 7.13 6.24
CA GLN A 26 -2.57 8.53 6.53
C GLN A 26 -3.93 8.89 5.94
N ALA A 27 -4.31 8.31 4.80
CA ALA A 27 -5.68 8.43 4.29
C ALA A 27 -6.68 7.81 5.27
N MET A 28 -6.41 6.60 5.76
CA MET A 28 -7.24 5.93 6.77
C MET A 28 -7.33 6.74 8.07
N GLN A 29 -6.22 7.35 8.52
CA GLN A 29 -6.25 8.24 9.68
C GLN A 29 -7.12 9.48 9.45
N ALA A 30 -7.09 10.06 8.24
CA ALA A 30 -7.92 11.19 7.89
C ALA A 30 -9.41 10.80 7.89
N GLU A 31 -9.75 9.65 7.31
CA GLU A 31 -11.10 9.10 7.31
C GLU A 31 -11.59 8.81 8.74
N ALA A 32 -10.74 8.24 9.60
CA ALA A 32 -11.06 8.03 11.01
C ALA A 32 -11.29 9.36 11.76
N ALA A 33 -10.60 10.43 11.35
CA ALA A 33 -10.83 11.79 11.82
C ALA A 33 -12.02 12.49 11.14
N ARG A 34 -12.71 11.82 10.20
CA ARG A 34 -13.81 12.34 9.38
C ARG A 34 -13.41 13.54 8.52
N LEU A 35 -12.19 13.51 8.01
CA LEU A 35 -11.62 14.54 7.14
C LEU A 35 -11.29 13.96 5.77
N GLU A 36 -11.34 14.82 4.76
CA GLU A 36 -10.85 14.47 3.42
C GLU A 36 -9.32 14.31 3.46
N PRO A 37 -8.77 13.18 2.97
CA PRO A 37 -7.33 13.00 2.94
C PRO A 37 -6.62 14.07 2.10
N ALA A 38 -5.57 14.67 2.68
CA ALA A 38 -4.82 15.77 2.09
C ALA A 38 -3.31 15.53 2.14
N VAL A 39 -2.59 16.08 1.15
CA VAL A 39 -1.13 15.90 1.03
C VAL A 39 -0.34 16.51 2.18
N GLU A 40 -0.92 17.47 2.90
CA GLU A 40 -0.33 18.04 4.11
C GLU A 40 -0.32 17.07 5.29
N MET A 41 -1.22 16.08 5.31
CA MET A 41 -1.25 15.06 6.38
C MET A 41 -0.08 14.07 6.26
N ASN A 42 0.46 13.91 5.04
CA ASN A 42 1.66 13.13 4.75
C ASN A 42 2.53 13.83 3.69
N PRO A 43 3.31 14.86 4.07
CA PRO A 43 4.02 15.67 3.09
C PRO A 43 5.15 14.92 2.39
N ILE A 44 5.79 13.94 3.06
CA ILE A 44 6.84 13.09 2.48
C ILE A 44 6.38 11.63 2.49
N LEU A 45 6.33 11.00 1.32
CA LEU A 45 6.12 9.55 1.17
C LEU A 45 7.30 8.93 0.42
N LEU A 46 7.90 7.90 1.00
CA LEU A 46 8.93 7.09 0.36
C LEU A 46 8.30 5.80 -0.15
N LYS A 47 8.55 5.47 -1.43
CA LYS A 47 8.17 4.19 -2.01
C LYS A 47 9.44 3.40 -2.35
N PRO A 48 9.78 2.36 -1.56
CA PRO A 48 10.94 1.52 -1.83
C PRO A 48 10.88 0.87 -3.22
N GLN A 49 12.04 0.74 -3.87
CA GLN A 49 12.21 0.00 -5.12
C GLN A 49 13.66 -0.51 -5.23
N THR A 50 14.00 -1.30 -6.26
CA THR A 50 15.37 -1.79 -6.43
C THR A 50 16.35 -0.61 -6.45
N GLY A 51 17.37 -0.67 -5.59
CA GLY A 51 18.44 0.34 -5.54
C GLY A 51 18.10 1.66 -4.84
N GLY A 52 16.89 1.85 -4.30
CA GLY A 52 16.54 3.10 -3.63
C GLY A 52 15.07 3.28 -3.28
N SER A 53 14.60 4.52 -3.34
CA SER A 53 13.20 4.87 -3.12
C SER A 53 12.78 6.04 -4.02
N GLN A 54 11.56 5.96 -4.54
CA GLN A 54 10.89 7.11 -5.10
C GLN A 54 10.42 8.00 -3.94
N VAL A 55 10.84 9.25 -3.94
CA VAL A 55 10.51 10.26 -2.94
C VAL A 55 9.39 11.13 -3.48
N ILE A 56 8.26 11.15 -2.78
CA ILE A 56 7.08 11.94 -3.09
C ILE A 56 7.01 13.08 -2.08
N VAL A 57 6.85 14.31 -2.58
CA VAL A 57 6.74 15.54 -1.79
C VAL A 57 5.42 16.22 -2.16
N HIS A 58 4.55 16.45 -1.17
CA HIS A 58 3.22 17.02 -1.34
C HIS A 58 2.41 16.35 -2.47
N GLY A 59 2.47 15.02 -2.51
CA GLY A 59 1.72 14.22 -3.46
C GLY A 59 2.28 14.12 -4.87
N ARG A 60 3.47 14.67 -5.14
CA ARG A 60 4.14 14.58 -6.44
C ARG A 60 5.53 13.98 -6.32
N VAL A 61 5.94 13.24 -7.36
CA VAL A 61 7.30 12.70 -7.43
C VAL A 61 8.31 13.85 -7.43
N TRP A 62 9.24 13.82 -6.49
CA TRP A 62 10.32 14.80 -6.36
C TRP A 62 11.63 14.27 -6.92
N ALA A 63 12.00 13.04 -6.56
CA ALA A 63 13.17 12.35 -7.09
C ALA A 63 13.10 10.85 -6.81
N THR A 64 13.88 10.07 -7.55
CA THR A 64 14.25 8.71 -7.16
C THR A 64 15.68 8.75 -6.63
N LEU A 65 15.89 8.30 -5.40
CA LEU A 65 17.19 8.39 -4.72
C LEU A 65 17.62 7.04 -4.15
N SER A 66 18.92 6.75 -4.18
CA SER A 66 19.47 5.69 -3.34
C SER A 66 19.28 6.02 -1.86
N ALA A 67 19.35 5.02 -0.98
CA ALA A 67 19.26 5.25 0.46
C ALA A 67 20.32 6.27 0.93
N ALA A 68 21.56 6.15 0.45
CA ALA A 68 22.64 7.05 0.80
C ALA A 68 22.36 8.49 0.34
N ASP A 69 21.84 8.67 -0.88
CA ASP A 69 21.53 10.01 -1.41
C ASP A 69 20.35 10.63 -0.66
N TYR A 70 19.32 9.83 -0.35
CA TYR A 70 18.21 10.26 0.48
C TYR A 70 18.69 10.80 1.83
N TYR A 71 19.58 10.07 2.51
CA TYR A 71 20.09 10.50 3.81
C TYR A 71 20.84 11.82 3.74
N ARG A 72 21.59 12.07 2.65
CA ARG A 72 22.31 13.34 2.41
C ARG A 72 21.38 14.49 2.06
N ARG A 73 20.31 14.23 1.30
CA ARG A 73 19.44 15.26 0.73
C ARG A 73 18.18 15.57 1.53
N ARG A 74 17.74 14.70 2.44
CA ARG A 74 16.45 14.88 3.15
C ARG A 74 16.35 16.15 4.02
N ALA A 75 17.46 16.83 4.32
CA ALA A 75 17.41 18.16 4.93
C ALA A 75 16.71 19.18 4.00
N GLU A 76 16.79 19.00 2.68
CA GLU A 76 16.07 19.79 1.66
C GLU A 76 14.54 19.66 1.82
N LEU A 77 14.06 18.59 2.46
CA LEU A 77 12.64 18.30 2.61
C LEU A 77 12.02 18.90 3.89
N TRP A 78 12.84 19.47 4.78
CA TRP A 78 12.35 20.00 6.06
C TRP A 78 11.33 21.12 5.90
N ASP A 79 11.54 22.01 4.92
CA ASP A 79 10.62 23.14 4.70
C ASP A 79 9.24 22.68 4.24
N ALA A 80 9.17 21.60 3.43
CA ALA A 80 7.91 20.97 3.04
C ALA A 80 7.15 20.42 4.26
N VAL A 81 7.85 19.70 5.14
CA VAL A 81 7.30 19.19 6.41
C VAL A 81 6.80 20.33 7.29
N ALA A 82 7.62 21.36 7.48
CA ALA A 82 7.31 22.46 8.38
C ALA A 82 6.14 23.32 7.84
N ALA A 83 6.06 23.53 6.54
CA ALA A 83 4.96 24.25 5.90
C ALA A 83 3.64 23.47 6.01
N ALA A 84 3.65 22.16 5.74
CA ALA A 84 2.46 21.31 5.93
C ALA A 84 1.95 21.33 7.38
N TYR A 85 2.85 21.11 8.35
CA TYR A 85 2.48 21.16 9.77
C TYR A 85 1.86 22.52 10.14
N ARG A 86 2.51 23.64 9.78
CA ARG A 86 1.99 24.99 10.11
C ARG A 86 0.63 25.25 9.50
N ARG A 87 0.38 24.80 8.27
CA ARG A 87 -0.93 24.93 7.60
C ARG A 87 -2.00 24.17 8.36
N LEU A 88 -1.74 22.90 8.72
CA LEU A 88 -2.68 22.08 9.48
C LEU A 88 -2.94 22.65 10.87
N ALA A 89 -1.89 23.08 11.58
CA ALA A 89 -1.98 23.68 12.90
C ALA A 89 -2.71 25.02 12.92
N ALA A 90 -2.65 25.79 11.82
CA ALA A 90 -3.42 27.03 11.69
C ALA A 90 -4.91 26.77 11.41
N ALA A 91 -5.24 25.65 10.75
CA ALA A 91 -6.59 25.30 10.34
C ALA A 91 -7.36 24.41 11.34
N HIS A 92 -6.67 23.81 12.32
CA HIS A 92 -7.26 22.83 13.24
C HIS A 92 -6.81 23.04 14.68
N GLU A 93 -7.72 22.83 15.63
CA GLU A 93 -7.46 23.01 17.06
C GLU A 93 -6.53 21.95 17.67
N LEU A 94 -6.48 20.75 17.08
CA LEU A 94 -5.67 19.64 17.55
C LEU A 94 -5.04 18.91 16.37
N VAL A 95 -3.71 18.81 16.38
CA VAL A 95 -2.93 17.99 15.44
C VAL A 95 -2.40 16.77 16.19
N VAL A 96 -2.72 15.57 15.72
CA VAL A 96 -2.17 14.30 16.23
C VAL A 96 -1.00 13.91 15.35
N ILE A 97 0.21 13.94 15.93
CA ILE A 97 1.46 13.70 15.20
C ILE A 97 1.90 12.27 15.42
N GLU A 98 1.98 11.51 14.33
CA GLU A 98 2.54 10.17 14.33
C GLU A 98 4.03 10.22 13.94
N GLY A 99 4.88 9.58 14.74
CA GLY A 99 6.29 9.35 14.40
C GLY A 99 6.47 8.28 13.33
N ALA A 100 7.70 8.08 12.87
CA ALA A 100 8.05 6.99 11.95
C ALA A 100 9.20 6.17 12.54
N GLY A 101 8.99 4.86 12.67
CA GLY A 101 9.96 3.96 13.31
C GLY A 101 10.28 4.39 14.74
N SER A 102 11.52 4.13 15.16
CA SER A 102 12.01 4.51 16.48
C SER A 102 12.52 5.97 16.50
N PRO A 103 12.14 6.79 17.50
CA PRO A 103 12.64 8.15 17.64
C PRO A 103 14.09 8.21 18.15
N ALA A 104 14.72 7.06 18.40
CA ALA A 104 15.99 6.96 19.10
C ALA A 104 17.03 6.10 18.36
N GLU A 105 16.93 5.98 17.03
CA GLU A 105 17.96 5.32 16.22
C GLU A 105 19.22 6.19 16.11
N PRO A 106 20.35 5.83 16.75
CA PRO A 106 21.50 6.74 16.88
C PRO A 106 22.07 7.23 15.54
N ASN A 107 22.02 6.39 14.52
CA ASN A 107 22.45 6.71 13.15
C ASN A 107 21.52 7.69 12.43
N LEU A 108 20.27 7.87 12.90
CA LEU A 108 19.26 8.71 12.25
C LEU A 108 18.93 9.98 13.05
N MET A 109 19.18 10.00 14.36
CA MET A 109 18.75 11.07 15.27
C MET A 109 19.24 12.48 14.90
N ALA A 110 20.49 12.64 14.47
CA ALA A 110 21.08 13.95 14.12
C ALA A 110 20.35 14.66 12.97
N SER A 111 19.47 13.92 12.33
CA SER A 111 19.11 14.07 10.95
C SER A 111 17.60 13.75 10.80
N ASP A 112 16.91 13.51 11.91
CA ASP A 112 15.51 13.17 12.01
C ASP A 112 14.58 14.16 11.27
N LEU A 113 13.66 13.62 10.48
CA LEU A 113 12.64 14.35 9.72
C LEU A 113 11.21 14.00 10.20
N ALA A 114 11.05 12.95 11.01
CA ALA A 114 9.75 12.33 11.27
C ALA A 114 9.32 12.34 12.74
N ASN A 115 10.27 12.40 13.68
CA ASN A 115 10.02 12.12 15.09
C ASN A 115 10.20 13.36 15.99
N MET A 116 11.32 13.42 16.73
CA MET A 116 11.59 14.47 17.71
C MET A 116 11.82 15.83 17.05
N ALA A 117 12.30 15.87 15.79
CA ALA A 117 12.36 17.10 15.01
C ALA A 117 10.98 17.75 14.85
N VAL A 118 9.98 16.95 14.49
CA VAL A 118 8.59 17.39 14.37
C VAL A 118 8.02 17.77 15.74
N ALA A 119 8.29 16.99 16.80
CA ALA A 119 7.87 17.33 18.16
C ALA A 119 8.48 18.66 18.64
N ARG A 120 9.72 18.98 18.24
CA ARG A 120 10.36 20.27 18.52
C ARG A 120 9.67 21.41 17.76
N LEU A 121 9.41 21.23 16.47
CA LEU A 121 8.66 22.19 15.63
C LEU A 121 7.29 22.51 16.25
N ALA A 122 6.55 21.48 16.62
CA ALA A 122 5.20 21.58 17.18
C ALA A 122 5.17 22.02 18.65
N ARG A 123 6.34 22.03 19.33
CA ARG A 123 6.47 22.09 20.80
C ARG A 123 5.58 21.05 21.50
N ALA A 124 5.32 19.92 20.86
CA ALA A 124 4.36 18.93 21.29
C ALA A 124 4.87 18.08 22.47
N PRO A 125 3.98 17.65 23.38
CA PRO A 125 4.25 16.52 24.27
C PRO A 125 4.33 15.23 23.46
N VAL A 126 5.21 14.31 23.86
CA VAL A 126 5.41 13.02 23.17
C VAL A 126 4.90 11.89 24.05
N VAL A 127 4.19 10.94 23.45
CA VAL A 127 3.80 9.68 24.09
C VAL A 127 4.47 8.54 23.32
N LEU A 128 5.17 7.65 24.03
CA LEU A 128 5.74 6.47 23.40
C LEU A 128 4.68 5.36 23.41
N VAL A 129 4.33 4.88 22.23
CA VAL A 129 3.36 3.80 22.04
C VAL A 129 4.12 2.53 21.66
N GLY A 130 3.83 1.41 22.32
CA GLY A 130 4.54 0.15 22.09
C GLY A 130 3.58 -1.03 22.02
N ASP A 131 3.80 -1.91 21.05
CA ASP A 131 3.05 -3.15 20.88
C ASP A 131 3.54 -4.18 21.91
N ILE A 132 2.67 -4.54 22.87
CA ILE A 132 3.01 -5.56 23.88
C ILE A 132 2.86 -7.00 23.35
N ASP A 133 2.07 -7.21 22.29
CA ASP A 133 1.80 -8.54 21.71
C ASP A 133 3.08 -9.15 21.12
N ARG A 134 3.99 -8.30 20.61
CA ARG A 134 5.31 -8.70 20.10
C ARG A 134 6.36 -9.02 21.18
N GLY A 135 6.05 -8.75 22.45
CA GLY A 135 7.00 -8.87 23.56
C GLY A 135 8.08 -7.78 23.56
N GLY A 136 8.87 -7.70 24.66
CA GLY A 136 10.01 -6.78 24.78
C GLY A 136 9.68 -5.29 24.95
N VAL A 137 8.40 -4.90 25.00
CA VAL A 137 7.95 -3.49 25.03
C VAL A 137 8.57 -2.66 26.16
N PHE A 138 8.75 -3.22 27.35
CA PHE A 138 9.35 -2.52 28.50
C PHE A 138 10.82 -2.18 28.26
N ALA A 139 11.58 -3.12 27.69
CA ALA A 139 12.97 -2.90 27.34
C ALA A 139 13.10 -1.85 26.23
N SER A 140 12.21 -1.91 25.23
CA SER A 140 12.12 -0.90 24.17
C SER A 140 11.90 0.50 24.74
N PHE A 141 10.88 0.71 25.59
CA PHE A 141 10.61 2.00 26.22
C PHE A 141 11.78 2.54 27.06
N VAL A 142 12.39 1.69 27.88
CA VAL A 142 13.54 2.07 28.70
C VAL A 142 14.74 2.44 27.81
N GLY A 143 15.01 1.63 26.78
CA GLY A 143 16.08 1.85 25.82
C GLY A 143 15.89 3.15 25.04
N THR A 144 14.71 3.39 24.47
CA THR A 144 14.37 4.62 23.77
C THR A 144 14.63 5.85 24.65
N LEU A 145 14.12 5.87 25.88
CA LEU A 145 14.37 6.99 26.79
C LEU A 145 15.86 7.17 27.12
N ALA A 146 16.59 6.08 27.30
CA ALA A 146 18.02 6.13 27.61
C ALA A 146 18.85 6.73 26.46
N LEU A 147 18.48 6.43 25.22
CA LEU A 147 19.14 6.92 24.00
C LEU A 147 18.78 8.37 23.66
N LEU A 148 17.57 8.82 24.00
CA LEU A 148 17.16 10.21 23.75
C LEU A 148 17.99 11.22 24.55
N GLY A 149 18.38 12.31 23.88
CA GLY A 149 19.03 13.46 24.50
C GLY A 149 18.14 14.15 25.53
N ARG A 150 18.74 14.90 26.47
CA ARG A 150 18.05 15.46 27.65
C ARG A 150 16.81 16.29 27.31
N LEU A 151 16.87 17.10 26.26
CA LEU A 151 15.74 17.96 25.85
C LEU A 151 14.59 17.14 25.25
N ASP A 152 14.90 16.18 24.40
CA ASP A 152 13.92 15.30 23.76
C ASP A 152 13.29 14.36 24.79
N ARG A 153 14.09 13.78 25.69
CA ARG A 153 13.62 12.98 26.83
C ARG A 153 12.64 13.74 27.72
N ARG A 154 12.79 15.07 27.85
CA ARG A 154 11.87 15.92 28.63
C ARG A 154 10.49 16.02 27.99
N ARG A 155 10.40 15.94 26.66
CA ARG A 155 9.14 16.00 25.90
C ARG A 155 8.30 14.74 26.06
N VAL A 156 8.92 13.59 26.28
CA VAL A 156 8.21 12.34 26.53
C VAL A 156 7.43 12.46 27.85
N ARG A 157 6.10 12.41 27.77
CA ARG A 157 5.18 12.57 28.90
C ARG A 157 4.71 11.26 29.50
N GLY A 158 4.83 10.15 28.79
CA GLY A 158 4.45 8.83 29.28
C GLY A 158 4.41 7.79 28.19
N PHE A 159 3.83 6.63 28.53
CA PHE A 159 3.75 5.47 27.65
C PHE A 159 2.30 5.02 27.43
N LEU A 160 2.04 4.44 26.27
CA LEU A 160 0.85 3.66 25.99
C LEU A 160 1.26 2.26 25.55
N LEU A 161 0.73 1.24 26.23
CA LEU A 161 0.89 -0.14 25.81
C LEU A 161 -0.28 -0.48 24.89
N ASN A 162 0.01 -0.88 23.66
CA ASN A 162 -1.00 -1.24 22.67
C ASN A 162 -1.11 -2.76 22.53
N ARG A 163 -2.27 -3.25 22.07
CA ARG A 163 -2.55 -4.67 21.76
C ARG A 163 -2.43 -5.64 22.94
N PHE A 164 -2.79 -5.21 24.15
CA PHE A 164 -2.72 -6.09 25.32
C PHE A 164 -3.77 -7.20 25.30
N ARG A 165 -3.34 -8.44 25.56
CA ARG A 165 -4.22 -9.60 25.75
C ARG A 165 -4.22 -10.04 27.20
N GLY A 166 -5.38 -10.44 27.70
CA GLY A 166 -5.55 -11.03 29.02
C GLY A 166 -6.02 -10.05 30.09
N ASP A 167 -5.86 -10.45 31.35
CA ASP A 167 -6.31 -9.69 32.51
C ASP A 167 -5.35 -8.55 32.84
N ARG A 168 -5.86 -7.31 32.80
CA ARG A 168 -5.11 -6.10 33.09
C ARG A 168 -4.57 -6.08 34.53
N ALA A 169 -5.22 -6.76 35.48
CA ALA A 169 -4.75 -6.83 36.86
C ALA A 169 -3.36 -7.49 36.96
N LEU A 170 -3.08 -8.48 36.11
CA LEU A 170 -1.78 -9.16 36.07
C LEU A 170 -0.65 -8.27 35.53
N LEU A 171 -0.97 -7.21 34.80
CA LEU A 171 0.00 -6.31 34.21
C LEU A 171 0.49 -5.23 35.20
N ALA A 172 -0.24 -4.96 36.29
CA ALA A 172 0.02 -3.85 37.20
C ALA A 172 1.47 -3.81 37.72
N PRO A 173 2.09 -4.91 38.21
CA PRO A 173 3.48 -4.87 38.69
C PRO A 173 4.50 -4.44 37.63
N ALA A 174 4.26 -4.81 36.37
CA ALA A 174 5.12 -4.45 35.25
C ALA A 174 4.98 -2.96 34.86
N LEU A 175 3.76 -2.42 34.93
CA LEU A 175 3.53 -0.98 34.72
C LEU A 175 4.23 -0.15 35.79
N GLU A 176 4.08 -0.51 37.07
CA GLU A 176 4.75 0.20 38.16
C GLU A 176 6.27 0.14 38.05
N PHE A 177 6.83 -1.00 37.63
CA PHE A 177 8.26 -1.13 37.36
C PHE A 177 8.72 -0.10 36.32
N LEU A 178 7.99 0.01 35.20
CA LEU A 178 8.30 0.96 34.13
C LEU A 178 8.26 2.40 34.65
N GLU A 179 7.23 2.76 35.39
CA GLU A 179 7.07 4.11 35.96
C GLU A 179 8.18 4.45 36.94
N ARG A 180 8.52 3.53 37.86
CA ARG A 180 9.65 3.72 38.79
C ARG A 180 10.98 3.85 38.05
N ARG A 181 11.22 3.01 37.04
CA ARG A 181 12.48 2.97 36.30
C ARG A 181 12.70 4.22 35.45
N THR A 182 11.65 4.72 34.83
CA THR A 182 11.73 5.80 33.83
C THR A 182 11.33 7.17 34.38
N ARG A 183 10.67 7.20 35.55
CA ARG A 183 10.06 8.40 36.15
C ARG A 183 9.02 9.05 35.23
N ARG A 184 8.35 8.25 34.41
CA ARG A 184 7.27 8.66 33.49
C ARG A 184 6.05 7.76 33.69
N PRO A 185 4.83 8.32 33.69
CA PRO A 185 3.62 7.54 33.88
C PRO A 185 3.31 6.63 32.69
N VAL A 186 2.61 5.53 32.95
CA VAL A 186 1.86 4.79 31.95
C VAL A 186 0.49 5.45 31.82
N LEU A 187 0.21 6.03 30.65
CA LEU A 187 -1.02 6.77 30.40
C LEU A 187 -2.21 5.85 30.12
N GLY A 188 -1.94 4.60 29.73
CA GLY A 188 -2.99 3.66 29.38
C GLY A 188 -2.48 2.35 28.79
N VAL A 189 -3.38 1.38 28.76
CA VAL A 189 -3.21 0.06 28.13
C VAL A 189 -4.40 -0.13 27.21
N VAL A 190 -4.14 -0.25 25.91
CA VAL A 190 -5.14 -0.48 24.88
C VAL A 190 -5.29 -2.00 24.70
N PRO A 191 -6.50 -2.55 24.87
CA PRO A 191 -6.72 -3.97 24.69
C PRO A 191 -6.54 -4.38 23.24
N TYR A 192 -6.23 -5.66 23.02
CA TYR A 192 -6.27 -6.26 21.70
C TYR A 192 -7.72 -6.31 21.21
N LEU A 193 -8.00 -5.64 20.09
CA LEU A 193 -9.32 -5.61 19.46
C LEU A 193 -9.38 -6.67 18.37
N ALA A 194 -9.90 -7.87 18.70
CA ALA A 194 -9.89 -9.02 17.78
C ALA A 194 -10.69 -8.79 16.50
N ASP A 195 -11.77 -8.01 16.58
CA ASP A 195 -12.66 -7.74 15.45
C ASP A 195 -12.28 -6.48 14.66
N LEU A 196 -11.26 -5.74 15.12
CA LEU A 196 -10.78 -4.56 14.40
C LEU A 196 -9.86 -4.99 13.26
N ARG A 197 -10.40 -5.03 12.04
CA ARG A 197 -9.62 -5.29 10.82
C ARG A 197 -9.28 -3.98 10.13
N LEU A 198 -8.06 -3.52 10.35
CA LEU A 198 -7.48 -2.42 9.58
C LEU A 198 -6.65 -3.00 8.43
N PRO A 199 -6.65 -2.38 7.24
CA PRO A 199 -5.76 -2.77 6.16
C PRO A 199 -4.29 -2.69 6.61
N GLU A 200 -3.51 -3.70 6.24
CA GLU A 200 -2.07 -3.73 6.52
C GLU A 200 -1.33 -2.70 5.63
N GLU A 201 -0.34 -2.05 6.21
CA GLU A 201 0.47 -1.02 5.53
C GLU A 201 1.70 -1.60 4.84
N ASP A 202 2.30 -2.63 5.44
CA ASP A 202 3.53 -3.27 4.97
C ASP A 202 3.24 -4.64 4.35
N SER A 203 3.92 -4.96 3.25
CA SER A 203 3.80 -6.26 2.58
C SER A 203 4.38 -7.39 3.42
N VAL A 204 5.22 -7.10 4.42
CA VAL A 204 5.71 -8.09 5.41
C VAL A 204 4.54 -8.79 6.12
N ALA A 205 3.40 -8.12 6.32
CA ALA A 205 2.22 -8.75 6.91
C ALA A 205 1.61 -9.87 6.03
N LEU A 206 1.93 -9.89 4.72
CA LEU A 206 1.56 -10.97 3.80
C LEU A 206 2.41 -12.23 4.00
N GLU A 207 3.54 -12.15 4.70
CA GLU A 207 4.36 -13.31 5.10
C GLU A 207 3.78 -14.00 6.34
N GLU A 208 3.19 -13.23 7.24
CA GLU A 208 2.65 -13.70 8.52
C GLU A 208 1.23 -14.26 8.42
N SER A 209 0.56 -14.12 7.28
CA SER A 209 -0.75 -14.73 7.04
C SER A 209 -0.54 -16.19 6.60
N PRO A 210 -0.69 -17.19 7.49
CA PRO A 210 -0.80 -18.56 7.03
C PRO A 210 -1.98 -18.60 6.04
N SER A 211 -1.80 -19.36 4.97
CA SER A 211 -2.82 -19.73 3.99
C SER A 211 -4.01 -20.35 4.72
N GLY A 212 -4.84 -19.52 5.31
CA GLY A 212 -5.92 -19.91 6.18
C GLY A 212 -7.04 -20.36 5.28
N ASP A 213 -7.19 -21.67 5.15
CA ASP A 213 -8.46 -22.29 4.82
C ASP A 213 -9.46 -21.87 5.90
N ALA A 214 -10.00 -20.65 5.79
CA ALA A 214 -11.20 -20.27 6.51
C ALA A 214 -12.25 -21.31 6.11
N ALA A 215 -12.65 -22.15 7.08
CA ALA A 215 -13.49 -23.32 6.94
C ALA A 215 -14.50 -23.15 5.79
N GLY A 216 -14.12 -23.72 4.64
CA GLY A 216 -14.69 -23.33 3.37
C GLY A 216 -16.11 -23.84 3.19
N ARG A 217 -16.99 -22.96 2.71
CA ARG A 217 -18.11 -23.44 1.89
C ARG A 217 -17.52 -24.15 0.68
N ARG A 218 -18.07 -25.32 0.32
CA ARG A 218 -17.60 -26.14 -0.81
C ARG A 218 -17.65 -25.41 -2.16
N ASP A 219 -18.38 -24.30 -2.23
CA ASP A 219 -18.66 -23.56 -3.47
C ASP A 219 -17.94 -22.20 -3.58
N ALA A 220 -16.98 -21.90 -2.69
CA ALA A 220 -16.24 -20.62 -2.75
C ALA A 220 -15.27 -20.57 -3.95
N VAL A 221 -15.25 -19.45 -4.66
CA VAL A 221 -14.31 -19.20 -5.75
C VAL A 221 -12.93 -18.91 -5.15
N THR A 222 -11.93 -19.68 -5.53
CA THR A 222 -10.54 -19.48 -5.12
C THR A 222 -9.87 -18.45 -6.04
N VAL A 223 -9.41 -17.36 -5.44
CA VAL A 223 -8.65 -16.29 -6.09
C VAL A 223 -7.23 -16.31 -5.53
N ALA A 224 -6.25 -16.49 -6.40
CA ALA A 224 -4.83 -16.40 -6.04
C ALA A 224 -4.25 -15.07 -6.52
N VAL A 225 -3.64 -14.31 -5.62
CA VAL A 225 -2.87 -13.10 -5.95
C VAL A 225 -1.39 -13.46 -5.95
N VAL A 226 -0.66 -13.13 -7.01
CA VAL A 226 0.78 -13.38 -7.06
C VAL A 226 1.48 -12.43 -6.08
N ARG A 227 2.25 -12.99 -5.14
CA ARG A 227 3.01 -12.19 -4.17
C ARG A 227 4.33 -11.74 -4.79
N LEU A 228 4.26 -10.62 -5.50
CA LEU A 228 5.43 -10.00 -6.14
C LEU A 228 6.42 -9.46 -5.10
N PRO A 229 7.75 -9.50 -5.37
CA PRO A 229 8.75 -8.90 -4.50
C PRO A 229 8.53 -7.42 -4.21
N HIS A 230 8.06 -6.65 -5.20
CA HIS A 230 7.76 -5.22 -5.06
C HIS A 230 6.25 -4.93 -5.15
N ILE A 231 5.42 -5.83 -4.59
CA ILE A 231 3.96 -5.69 -4.57
C ILE A 231 3.53 -4.32 -4.02
N ALA A 232 2.69 -3.63 -4.77
CA ALA A 232 2.14 -2.32 -4.40
C ALA A 232 0.61 -2.34 -4.44
N ASN A 233 0.00 -1.52 -3.58
CA ASN A 233 -1.46 -1.39 -3.45
C ASN A 233 -2.16 -2.74 -3.21
N PHE A 234 -1.57 -3.63 -2.40
CA PHE A 234 -2.18 -4.93 -2.09
C PHE A 234 -3.50 -4.80 -1.31
N THR A 235 -3.82 -3.61 -0.81
CA THR A 235 -5.13 -3.25 -0.25
C THR A 235 -6.27 -3.38 -1.26
N ASP A 236 -6.00 -3.36 -2.58
CA ASP A 236 -7.00 -3.61 -3.63
C ASP A 236 -7.74 -4.95 -3.45
N PHE A 237 -7.13 -5.91 -2.75
CA PHE A 237 -7.69 -7.25 -2.54
C PHE A 237 -8.44 -7.40 -1.21
N ALA A 238 -8.45 -6.37 -0.35
CA ALA A 238 -9.21 -6.39 0.90
C ALA A 238 -10.71 -6.69 0.71
N PRO A 239 -11.39 -6.16 -0.33
CA PRO A 239 -12.78 -6.53 -0.62
C PRO A 239 -12.98 -8.00 -0.96
N LEU A 240 -11.97 -8.67 -1.55
CA LEU A 240 -12.03 -10.10 -1.83
C LEU A 240 -11.87 -10.92 -0.56
N ALA A 241 -10.97 -10.50 0.35
CA ALA A 241 -10.78 -11.15 1.64
C ALA A 241 -12.02 -11.04 2.55
N ALA A 242 -12.79 -9.95 2.41
CA ALA A 242 -14.02 -9.72 3.16
C ALA A 242 -15.24 -10.45 2.58
N ASP A 243 -15.17 -10.96 1.34
CA ASP A 243 -16.29 -11.60 0.67
C ASP A 243 -16.34 -13.11 1.01
N PRO A 244 -17.39 -13.60 1.69
CA PRO A 244 -17.48 -15.00 2.09
C PRO A 244 -17.63 -15.98 0.92
N ALA A 245 -17.93 -15.52 -0.30
CA ALA A 245 -17.97 -16.34 -1.51
C ALA A 245 -16.58 -16.53 -2.14
N ILE A 246 -15.54 -15.87 -1.60
CA ILE A 246 -14.19 -15.88 -2.16
C ILE A 246 -13.21 -16.49 -1.15
N ARG A 247 -12.39 -17.42 -1.63
CA ARG A 247 -11.18 -17.85 -0.93
C ARG A 247 -9.99 -17.13 -1.53
N LEU A 248 -9.53 -16.07 -0.86
CA LEU A 248 -8.34 -15.33 -1.26
C LEU A 248 -7.07 -16.01 -0.71
N ARG A 249 -6.06 -16.18 -1.55
CA ARG A 249 -4.71 -16.55 -1.10
C ARG A 249 -3.63 -15.76 -1.85
N TYR A 250 -2.50 -15.57 -1.20
CA TYR A 250 -1.30 -15.01 -1.82
C TYR A 250 -0.33 -16.13 -2.17
N ALA A 251 0.04 -16.23 -3.44
CA ALA A 251 0.96 -17.25 -3.96
C ALA A 251 2.36 -16.67 -4.08
N GLY A 252 3.29 -17.15 -3.24
CA GLY A 252 4.72 -16.85 -3.31
C GLY A 252 5.50 -17.84 -4.17
N ARG A 253 4.90 -18.98 -4.51
CA ARG A 253 5.49 -19.99 -5.40
C ARG A 253 4.49 -20.43 -6.49
N PRO A 254 4.96 -20.87 -7.68
CA PRO A 254 4.07 -21.23 -8.79
C PRO A 254 3.06 -22.35 -8.46
N GLU A 255 3.46 -23.33 -7.64
CA GLU A 255 2.60 -24.46 -7.27
C GLU A 255 1.40 -24.02 -6.44
N GLU A 256 1.51 -22.89 -5.74
CA GLU A 256 0.44 -22.29 -4.95
C GLU A 256 -0.66 -21.64 -5.82
N LEU A 257 -0.51 -21.66 -7.16
CA LEU A 257 -1.59 -21.29 -8.09
C LEU A 257 -2.57 -22.45 -8.34
N GLU A 258 -2.20 -23.69 -8.04
CA GLU A 258 -3.00 -24.87 -8.36
C GLU A 258 -4.39 -24.85 -7.69
N GLY A 259 -5.44 -25.08 -8.49
CA GLY A 259 -6.83 -25.07 -8.04
C GLY A 259 -7.47 -23.69 -7.91
N ALA A 260 -6.75 -22.60 -8.18
CA ALA A 260 -7.36 -21.28 -8.30
C ALA A 260 -8.22 -21.20 -9.57
N GLN A 261 -9.38 -20.54 -9.49
CA GLN A 261 -10.20 -20.24 -10.67
C GLN A 261 -9.79 -18.90 -11.30
N VAL A 262 -9.31 -17.97 -10.46
CA VAL A 262 -8.82 -16.66 -10.87
C VAL A 262 -7.44 -16.44 -10.29
N VAL A 263 -6.49 -16.02 -11.12
CA VAL A 263 -5.18 -15.54 -10.69
C VAL A 263 -5.08 -14.05 -11.01
N ILE A 264 -4.57 -13.24 -10.09
CA ILE A 264 -4.37 -11.80 -10.30
C ILE A 264 -2.90 -11.45 -10.07
N ILE A 265 -2.31 -10.73 -11.01
CA ILE A 265 -1.01 -10.07 -10.86
C ILE A 265 -1.29 -8.64 -10.33
N PRO A 266 -0.83 -8.31 -9.12
CA PRO A 266 -1.11 -7.03 -8.49
C PRO A 266 -0.26 -5.89 -9.08
N GLY A 267 -0.45 -4.68 -8.57
CA GLY A 267 0.46 -3.56 -8.85
C GLY A 267 1.89 -3.85 -8.37
N SER A 268 2.86 -3.22 -9.02
CA SER A 268 4.28 -3.29 -8.67
C SER A 268 4.87 -1.89 -8.65
N LYS A 269 5.87 -1.65 -7.80
CA LYS A 269 6.71 -0.45 -7.84
C LYS A 269 7.99 -0.65 -8.66
N ASP A 270 8.27 -1.87 -9.09
CA ASP A 270 9.41 -2.21 -9.92
C ASP A 270 8.98 -3.27 -10.95
N THR A 271 8.23 -2.80 -11.94
CA THR A 271 7.58 -3.65 -12.94
C THR A 271 8.59 -4.47 -13.73
N PRO A 272 9.71 -3.90 -14.22
CA PRO A 272 10.74 -4.68 -14.93
C PRO A 272 11.41 -5.74 -14.05
N ALA A 273 11.71 -5.44 -12.77
CA ALA A 273 12.33 -6.43 -11.88
C ALA A 273 11.38 -7.56 -11.51
N ASP A 274 10.13 -7.25 -11.20
CA ASP A 274 9.12 -8.25 -10.86
C ASP A 274 8.77 -9.12 -12.08
N LEU A 275 8.76 -8.58 -13.30
CA LEU A 275 8.57 -9.35 -14.53
C LEU A 275 9.74 -10.33 -14.77
N ARG A 276 10.99 -9.89 -14.53
CA ARG A 276 12.17 -10.78 -14.56
C ARG A 276 12.06 -11.88 -13.50
N TRP A 277 11.60 -11.53 -12.29
CA TRP A 277 11.38 -12.49 -11.21
C TRP A 277 10.31 -13.53 -11.58
N LEU A 278 9.16 -13.13 -12.13
CA LEU A 278 8.10 -14.05 -12.58
C LEU A 278 8.61 -15.07 -13.60
N ARG A 279 9.51 -14.65 -14.49
CA ARG A 279 10.15 -15.53 -15.47
C ARG A 279 11.16 -16.46 -14.81
N ALA A 280 12.05 -15.93 -13.97
CA ALA A 280 13.11 -16.69 -13.32
C ALA A 280 12.61 -17.74 -12.32
N THR A 281 11.45 -17.50 -11.71
CA THR A 281 10.85 -18.38 -10.69
C THR A 281 9.80 -19.36 -11.25
N GLY A 282 9.55 -19.35 -12.56
CA GLY A 282 8.61 -20.27 -13.19
C GLY A 282 7.13 -19.84 -13.17
N PHE A 283 6.79 -18.73 -12.51
CA PHE A 283 5.43 -18.17 -12.52
C PHE A 283 4.92 -17.90 -13.93
N ALA A 284 5.76 -17.39 -14.84
CA ALA A 284 5.36 -17.14 -16.22
C ALA A 284 4.82 -18.40 -16.93
N ALA A 285 5.41 -19.58 -16.65
CA ALA A 285 4.93 -20.84 -17.21
C ALA A 285 3.63 -21.30 -16.53
N ALA A 286 3.55 -21.20 -15.21
CA ALA A 286 2.35 -21.57 -14.45
C ALA A 286 1.13 -20.71 -14.81
N LEU A 287 1.31 -19.40 -15.01
CA LEU A 287 0.25 -18.48 -15.45
C LEU A 287 -0.29 -18.84 -16.83
N ARG A 288 0.59 -19.18 -17.78
CA ARG A 288 0.18 -19.66 -19.11
C ARG A 288 -0.58 -20.99 -19.01
N ALA A 289 -0.10 -21.93 -18.20
CA ALA A 289 -0.77 -23.21 -17.98
C ALA A 289 -2.16 -23.01 -17.36
N HIS A 290 -2.30 -22.09 -16.40
CA HIS A 290 -3.57 -21.73 -15.77
C HIS A 290 -4.58 -21.21 -16.79
N VAL A 291 -4.20 -20.26 -17.64
CA VAL A 291 -5.07 -19.74 -18.71
C VAL A 291 -5.44 -20.83 -19.72
N ALA A 292 -4.47 -21.67 -20.12
CA ALA A 292 -4.70 -22.78 -21.05
C ALA A 292 -5.64 -23.86 -20.47
N ALA A 293 -5.60 -24.09 -19.16
CA ALA A 293 -6.53 -24.96 -18.43
C ALA A 293 -7.92 -24.33 -18.24
N GLY A 294 -8.12 -23.11 -18.72
CA GLY A 294 -9.38 -22.40 -18.67
C GLY A 294 -9.57 -21.51 -17.43
N GLY A 295 -8.52 -21.33 -16.64
CA GLY A 295 -8.48 -20.33 -15.58
C GLY A 295 -8.52 -18.90 -16.12
N ARG A 296 -8.81 -17.95 -15.22
CA ARG A 296 -8.81 -16.51 -15.55
C ARG A 296 -7.61 -15.81 -14.96
N LEU A 297 -7.11 -14.82 -15.69
CA LEU A 297 -5.92 -14.06 -15.33
C LEU A 297 -6.23 -12.56 -15.36
N GLY A 298 -6.04 -11.89 -14.24
CA GLY A 298 -6.17 -10.44 -14.12
C GLY A 298 -4.82 -9.77 -13.89
N GLY A 299 -4.70 -8.51 -14.31
CA GLY A 299 -3.56 -7.65 -14.00
C GLY A 299 -4.01 -6.26 -13.58
N ILE A 300 -3.52 -5.76 -12.45
CA ILE A 300 -3.81 -4.39 -11.99
C ILE A 300 -2.53 -3.56 -12.04
N CYS A 301 -2.58 -2.40 -12.70
CA CYS A 301 -1.47 -1.44 -12.80
C CYS A 301 -0.18 -2.10 -13.35
N GLY A 302 0.90 -2.20 -12.56
CA GLY A 302 2.11 -2.94 -12.97
C GLY A 302 1.81 -4.36 -13.44
N GLY A 303 0.85 -5.06 -12.82
CA GLY A 303 0.41 -6.37 -13.28
C GLY A 303 -0.26 -6.34 -14.66
N PHE A 304 -1.00 -5.29 -15.01
CA PHE A 304 -1.52 -5.09 -16.36
C PHE A 304 -0.38 -4.91 -17.37
N GLN A 305 0.62 -4.09 -17.03
CA GLN A 305 1.80 -3.87 -17.86
C GLN A 305 2.56 -5.17 -18.12
N MET A 306 2.73 -6.01 -17.08
CA MET A 306 3.38 -7.32 -17.17
C MET A 306 2.65 -8.30 -18.08
N LEU A 307 1.32 -8.21 -18.22
CA LEU A 307 0.54 -9.07 -19.11
C LEU A 307 0.79 -8.78 -20.60
N GLY A 308 1.37 -7.62 -20.92
CA GLY A 308 1.65 -7.18 -22.29
C GLY A 308 2.75 -7.95 -23.02
N LEU A 309 3.14 -7.42 -24.18
CA LEU A 309 4.24 -7.88 -25.02
C LEU A 309 5.59 -7.36 -24.55
N SER A 310 5.67 -6.10 -24.12
CA SER A 310 6.89 -5.48 -23.59
C SER A 310 6.58 -4.43 -22.52
N VAL A 311 7.52 -4.28 -21.59
CA VAL A 311 7.64 -3.14 -20.69
C VAL A 311 9.00 -2.49 -20.94
N GLU A 312 8.96 -1.25 -21.39
CA GLU A 312 10.12 -0.44 -21.77
C GLU A 312 10.30 0.70 -20.77
N ASP A 313 11.47 0.83 -20.16
CA ASP A 313 11.83 1.91 -19.25
C ASP A 313 13.09 2.63 -19.79
N PRO A 314 12.95 3.44 -20.85
CA PRO A 314 14.09 4.09 -21.50
C PRO A 314 14.79 5.11 -20.60
N GLU A 315 14.08 5.68 -19.63
CA GLU A 315 14.56 6.74 -18.73
C GLU A 315 15.01 6.21 -17.35
N GLY A 316 14.79 4.93 -17.06
CA GLY A 316 15.29 4.29 -15.85
C GLY A 316 14.50 4.60 -14.57
N PHE A 317 13.20 4.87 -14.67
CA PHE A 317 12.36 5.19 -13.51
C PHE A 317 12.20 4.01 -12.53
N GLU A 318 12.20 2.79 -13.05
CA GLU A 318 12.07 1.51 -12.34
C GLU A 318 13.25 0.58 -12.68
N GLY A 319 14.45 1.15 -12.80
CA GLY A 319 15.69 0.40 -13.03
C GLY A 319 16.09 0.22 -14.49
N GLY A 320 15.25 0.67 -15.43
CA GLY A 320 15.59 0.83 -16.84
C GLY A 320 15.53 -0.44 -17.68
N GLY A 321 15.72 -0.22 -18.99
CA GLY A 321 15.85 -1.28 -19.98
C GLY A 321 14.53 -1.66 -20.65
N CYS A 322 14.52 -2.81 -21.33
CA CYS A 322 13.34 -3.36 -21.97
C CYS A 322 13.22 -4.84 -21.58
N VAL A 323 12.03 -5.24 -21.14
CA VAL A 323 11.75 -6.61 -20.71
C VAL A 323 10.52 -7.11 -21.46
N ASP A 324 10.64 -8.31 -22.03
CA ASP A 324 9.51 -9.01 -22.65
C ASP A 324 8.44 -9.30 -21.60
N GLY A 325 7.22 -8.82 -21.85
CA GLY A 325 6.03 -9.12 -21.04
C GLY A 325 5.63 -10.59 -21.11
N LEU A 326 4.57 -10.96 -20.42
CA LEU A 326 4.05 -12.34 -20.40
C LEU A 326 3.36 -12.75 -21.71
N ALA A 327 3.11 -11.78 -22.59
CA ALA A 327 2.43 -11.92 -23.88
C ALA A 327 1.03 -12.53 -23.76
N CYS A 328 0.30 -12.19 -22.69
CA CYS A 328 -1.09 -12.61 -22.47
C CYS A 328 -2.10 -11.61 -23.04
N LEU A 329 -1.68 -10.36 -23.23
CA LEU A 329 -2.45 -9.30 -23.88
C LEU A 329 -1.57 -8.64 -24.96
N PRO A 330 -2.13 -8.27 -26.12
CA PRO A 330 -1.38 -7.61 -27.17
C PRO A 330 -1.30 -6.10 -26.86
N VAL A 331 -0.54 -5.77 -25.82
CA VAL A 331 -0.34 -4.40 -25.36
C VAL A 331 1.14 -4.14 -25.10
N ARG A 332 1.62 -2.92 -25.34
CA ARG A 332 2.99 -2.52 -25.02
C ARG A 332 2.99 -1.35 -24.07
N THR A 333 3.88 -1.37 -23.10
CA THR A 333 4.00 -0.32 -22.10
C THR A 333 5.35 0.36 -22.20
N VAL A 334 5.33 1.69 -22.25
CA VAL A 334 6.53 2.53 -22.08
C VAL A 334 6.38 3.28 -20.78
N LEU A 335 7.30 3.07 -19.83
CA LEU A 335 7.47 3.85 -18.62
C LEU A 335 8.08 5.20 -19.00
N GLU A 336 7.29 6.25 -18.87
CA GLU A 336 7.65 7.62 -19.22
C GLU A 336 7.25 8.56 -18.08
N ALA A 337 7.84 9.77 -18.09
CA ALA A 337 7.59 10.79 -17.07
C ALA A 337 6.10 11.17 -16.97
N GLY A 338 5.69 11.63 -15.78
CA GLY A 338 4.32 12.12 -15.55
C GLY A 338 3.40 11.08 -14.94
N LYS A 339 3.78 10.55 -13.77
CA LYS A 339 2.88 9.74 -12.93
C LYS A 339 1.57 10.51 -12.70
N VAL A 340 0.43 9.90 -12.99
CA VAL A 340 -0.89 10.53 -12.89
C VAL A 340 -1.67 9.94 -11.71
N PRO A 341 -1.50 10.46 -10.47
CA PRO A 341 -2.41 10.17 -9.38
C PRO A 341 -3.72 10.93 -9.61
N ARG A 342 -4.80 10.23 -9.96
CA ARG A 342 -6.15 10.83 -10.03
C ARG A 342 -7.23 9.87 -9.58
N ARG A 343 -8.27 10.41 -8.95
CA ARG A 343 -9.53 9.69 -8.73
C ARG A 343 -10.37 9.76 -9.98
N VAL A 344 -11.05 8.68 -10.30
CA VAL A 344 -11.86 8.57 -11.50
C VAL A 344 -13.14 7.81 -11.22
N ARG A 345 -14.14 8.07 -12.06
CA ARG A 345 -15.34 7.26 -12.12
C ARG A 345 -15.30 6.44 -13.41
N ALA A 346 -15.64 5.16 -13.32
CA ALA A 346 -15.53 4.26 -14.46
C ALA A 346 -16.73 3.31 -14.54
N ARG A 347 -16.93 2.72 -15.72
CA ARG A 347 -17.87 1.61 -15.97
C ARG A 347 -17.15 0.50 -16.68
N LEU A 348 -17.55 -0.75 -16.45
CA LEU A 348 -17.07 -1.84 -17.29
C LEU A 348 -17.54 -1.62 -18.74
N ALA A 349 -16.68 -1.88 -19.71
CA ALA A 349 -17.02 -1.75 -21.13
C ALA A 349 -18.13 -2.73 -21.55
N ALA A 350 -18.25 -3.86 -20.82
CA ALA A 350 -19.33 -4.82 -20.98
C ALA A 350 -20.69 -4.32 -20.42
N GLY A 351 -20.75 -3.13 -19.84
CA GLY A 351 -21.93 -2.56 -19.19
C GLY A 351 -21.95 -2.76 -17.68
N GLY A 352 -22.90 -2.10 -17.03
CA GLY A 352 -23.06 -2.09 -15.58
C GLY A 352 -23.11 -0.68 -14.97
N PRO A 353 -23.32 -0.60 -13.64
CA PRO A 353 -23.31 0.68 -12.94
C PRO A 353 -21.88 1.25 -12.89
N ALA A 354 -21.78 2.57 -12.76
CA ALA A 354 -20.49 3.22 -12.54
C ALA A 354 -19.94 2.89 -11.14
N PHE A 355 -18.62 2.90 -11.02
CA PHE A 355 -17.88 2.76 -9.77
C PHE A 355 -16.78 3.81 -9.65
N GLU A 356 -16.40 4.11 -8.40
CA GLU A 356 -15.26 4.95 -8.09
C GLU A 356 -13.98 4.11 -8.15
N ALA A 357 -12.91 4.69 -8.67
CA ALA A 357 -11.60 4.08 -8.81
C ALA A 357 -10.52 5.17 -8.76
N TYR A 358 -9.26 4.76 -8.86
CA TYR A 358 -8.16 5.71 -9.05
C TYR A 358 -7.05 5.14 -9.93
N GLU A 359 -6.35 6.04 -10.62
CA GLU A 359 -5.14 5.76 -11.37
C GLU A 359 -3.94 6.28 -10.57
N ILE A 360 -2.87 5.50 -10.47
CA ILE A 360 -1.61 5.88 -9.82
C ILE A 360 -0.41 5.19 -10.46
N HIS A 361 -0.41 5.13 -11.79
CA HIS A 361 0.58 4.41 -12.57
C HIS A 361 1.62 5.32 -13.18
N LEU A 362 2.75 4.70 -13.55
CA LEU A 362 3.79 5.31 -14.37
C LEU A 362 3.75 4.67 -15.76
N GLY A 363 3.95 5.47 -16.80
CA GLY A 363 3.98 4.99 -18.17
C GLY A 363 2.61 4.94 -18.86
N ARG A 364 2.68 4.69 -20.17
CA ARG A 364 1.53 4.56 -21.06
C ARG A 364 1.51 3.20 -21.72
N THR A 365 0.36 2.55 -21.67
CA THR A 365 0.11 1.31 -22.41
C THR A 365 -0.64 1.60 -23.69
N ARG A 366 -0.11 1.10 -24.81
CA ARG A 366 -0.78 1.13 -26.12
C ARG A 366 -1.33 -0.26 -26.42
N LEU A 367 -2.57 -0.29 -26.90
CA LEU A 367 -3.19 -1.50 -27.41
C LEU A 367 -2.67 -1.76 -28.83
N GLU A 368 -2.25 -2.98 -29.12
CA GLU A 368 -1.89 -3.42 -30.47
C GLU A 368 -2.98 -4.33 -31.03
N GLY A 369 -3.49 -4.00 -32.22
CA GLY A 369 -4.58 -4.74 -32.85
C GLY A 369 -5.96 -4.41 -32.29
N ASP A 370 -6.94 -5.28 -32.57
CA ASP A 370 -8.33 -5.10 -32.16
C ASP A 370 -8.55 -5.70 -30.76
N VAL A 371 -8.33 -4.87 -29.73
CA VAL A 371 -8.43 -5.25 -28.32
C VAL A 371 -9.49 -4.40 -27.65
N ALA A 372 -10.46 -5.07 -27.04
CA ALA A 372 -11.49 -4.37 -26.28
C ALA A 372 -10.92 -3.85 -24.95
N PRO A 373 -11.25 -2.60 -24.54
CA PRO A 373 -10.92 -2.13 -23.20
C PRO A 373 -11.69 -2.90 -22.14
N LEU A 374 -11.16 -2.95 -20.91
CA LEU A 374 -11.90 -3.51 -19.78
C LEU A 374 -12.98 -2.55 -19.29
N ALA A 375 -12.63 -1.27 -19.24
CA ALA A 375 -13.46 -0.23 -18.65
C ALA A 375 -13.44 1.05 -19.49
N LEU A 376 -14.43 1.90 -19.25
CA LEU A 376 -14.55 3.24 -19.76
C LEU A 376 -14.51 4.19 -18.57
N VAL A 377 -13.50 5.06 -18.54
CA VAL A 377 -13.34 6.12 -17.55
C VAL A 377 -14.12 7.35 -18.00
N GLU A 378 -14.96 7.87 -17.12
CA GLU A 378 -15.73 9.10 -17.33
C GLU A 378 -14.80 10.31 -17.09
N GLU A 379 -14.50 11.07 -18.13
CA GLU A 379 -13.56 12.21 -18.11
C GLU A 379 -14.09 13.35 -18.98
N ASP A 380 -14.36 14.51 -18.39
CA ASP A 380 -14.80 15.75 -19.08
C ASP A 380 -15.97 15.57 -20.07
N GLY A 381 -16.95 14.72 -19.73
CA GLY A 381 -18.10 14.42 -20.57
C GLY A 381 -17.82 13.43 -21.71
N ALA A 382 -16.61 12.88 -21.76
CA ALA A 382 -16.21 11.80 -22.66
C ALA A 382 -15.92 10.50 -21.89
N ALA A 383 -15.87 9.40 -22.65
CA ALA A 383 -15.47 8.09 -22.14
C ALA A 383 -14.08 7.75 -22.69
N ARG A 384 -13.08 7.66 -21.82
CA ARG A 384 -11.73 7.21 -22.18
C ARG A 384 -11.61 5.70 -21.93
N PRO A 385 -11.13 4.90 -22.90
CA PRO A 385 -10.88 3.48 -22.66
C PRO A 385 -9.76 3.26 -21.64
N ASP A 386 -9.96 2.30 -20.74
CA ASP A 386 -8.93 1.78 -19.84
C ASP A 386 -8.83 0.26 -19.91
N GLY A 387 -7.59 -0.22 -19.82
CA GLY A 387 -7.29 -1.63 -19.75
C GLY A 387 -7.46 -2.37 -21.08
N ALA A 388 -7.44 -3.68 -20.98
CA ALA A 388 -7.59 -4.58 -22.11
C ALA A 388 -8.21 -5.91 -21.67
N VAL A 389 -8.92 -6.56 -22.59
CA VAL A 389 -9.49 -7.90 -22.41
C VAL A 389 -9.11 -8.76 -23.61
N SER A 390 -8.68 -10.00 -23.36
CA SER A 390 -8.40 -10.98 -24.43
C SER A 390 -9.69 -11.36 -25.17
N ALA A 391 -9.56 -11.82 -26.41
CA ALA A 391 -10.71 -12.21 -27.24
C ALA A 391 -11.60 -13.29 -26.59
N ASP A 392 -11.00 -14.23 -25.85
CA ASP A 392 -11.70 -15.27 -25.09
C ASP A 392 -12.16 -14.82 -23.69
N ARG A 393 -11.92 -13.55 -23.34
CA ARG A 393 -12.27 -12.90 -22.07
C ARG A 393 -11.71 -13.59 -20.82
N ARG A 394 -10.67 -14.42 -20.97
CA ARG A 394 -9.98 -15.09 -19.85
C ARG A 394 -8.92 -14.21 -19.22
N VAL A 395 -8.28 -13.35 -20.01
CA VAL A 395 -7.25 -12.42 -19.55
C VAL A 395 -7.79 -11.00 -19.58
N TRP A 396 -7.58 -10.26 -18.50
CA TRP A 396 -7.90 -8.84 -18.43
C TRP A 396 -6.79 -8.08 -17.71
N GLY A 397 -6.68 -6.79 -18.02
CA GLY A 397 -5.84 -5.87 -17.25
C GLY A 397 -6.40 -4.46 -17.25
N THR A 398 -6.02 -3.66 -16.25
CA THR A 398 -6.53 -2.30 -16.03
C THR A 398 -5.56 -1.47 -15.20
N TYR A 399 -5.63 -0.15 -15.33
CA TYR A 399 -4.97 0.79 -14.42
C TYR A 399 -5.83 1.22 -13.22
N LEU A 400 -7.10 0.80 -13.19
CA LEU A 400 -8.06 1.18 -12.17
C LEU A 400 -7.83 0.38 -10.88
N HIS A 401 -7.21 1.03 -9.91
CA HIS A 401 -7.20 0.58 -8.51
C HIS A 401 -8.58 0.80 -7.87
N ALA A 402 -8.85 0.12 -6.75
CA ALA A 402 -10.16 0.04 -6.10
C ALA A 402 -11.31 -0.50 -6.96
N LEU A 403 -11.05 -1.00 -8.18
CA LEU A 403 -12.06 -1.65 -9.03
C LEU A 403 -12.78 -2.81 -8.31
N LEU A 404 -12.09 -3.51 -7.41
CA LEU A 404 -12.64 -4.61 -6.64
C LEU A 404 -13.50 -4.17 -5.45
N ASP A 405 -13.56 -2.88 -5.11
CA ASP A 405 -14.50 -2.32 -4.11
C ASP A 405 -15.94 -2.38 -4.64
N ALA A 406 -16.10 -2.33 -5.96
CA ALA A 406 -17.39 -2.40 -6.63
C ALA A 406 -17.97 -3.83 -6.57
N VAL A 407 -19.09 -3.99 -5.87
CA VAL A 407 -19.79 -5.28 -5.68
C VAL A 407 -20.08 -5.96 -7.02
N HIS A 408 -20.56 -5.21 -8.01
CA HIS A 408 -20.93 -5.76 -9.31
C HIS A 408 -19.71 -6.27 -10.11
N VAL A 409 -18.52 -5.68 -9.90
CA VAL A 409 -17.28 -6.15 -10.51
C VAL A 409 -16.84 -7.45 -9.84
N ARG A 410 -16.88 -7.54 -8.50
CA ARG A 410 -16.61 -8.81 -7.79
C ARG A 410 -17.57 -9.91 -8.21
N GLN A 411 -18.85 -9.60 -8.37
CA GLN A 411 -19.84 -10.56 -8.89
C GLN A 411 -19.53 -11.01 -10.32
N ALA A 412 -19.05 -10.11 -11.18
CA ALA A 412 -18.59 -10.48 -12.52
C ALA A 412 -17.40 -11.45 -12.44
N LEU A 413 -16.47 -11.24 -11.50
CA LEU A 413 -15.35 -12.14 -11.20
C LEU A 413 -15.79 -13.50 -10.60
N LEU A 414 -16.87 -13.52 -9.81
CA LEU A 414 -17.46 -14.74 -9.25
C LEU A 414 -18.16 -15.61 -10.30
N ARG A 415 -19.06 -15.02 -11.10
CA ARG A 415 -19.70 -15.69 -12.25
C ARG A 415 -18.67 -16.23 -13.23
N ALA A 416 -17.57 -15.51 -13.29
CA ALA A 416 -16.44 -15.85 -14.09
C ALA A 416 -15.72 -17.14 -13.60
N GLY A 417 -15.50 -17.25 -12.29
CA GLY A 417 -14.87 -18.41 -11.65
C GLY A 417 -15.73 -19.67 -11.60
N SER A 418 -17.07 -19.54 -11.63
CA SER A 418 -18.00 -20.68 -11.58
C SER A 418 -18.22 -21.42 -12.90
N GLY A 419 -17.50 -21.06 -13.97
CA GLY A 419 -17.64 -21.71 -15.29
C GLY A 419 -18.89 -21.31 -16.09
N SER A 420 -19.69 -20.34 -15.61
CA SER A 420 -20.77 -19.75 -16.41
C SER A 420 -20.21 -18.85 -17.52
N ARG A 421 -20.70 -19.05 -18.76
CA ARG A 421 -20.39 -18.15 -19.88
C ARG A 421 -20.87 -16.73 -19.54
N LEU A 422 -20.05 -15.74 -19.85
CA LEU A 422 -20.41 -14.32 -19.76
C LEU A 422 -21.28 -14.02 -20.98
N ASP A 423 -22.59 -14.18 -20.83
CA ASP A 423 -23.58 -13.62 -21.76
C ASP A 423 -24.00 -12.22 -21.29
#